data_AF-A0A7H0GLJ7-F1
#
_entry.id   AF-A0A7H0GLJ7-F1
#
_cell.length_a   1.000
_cell.length_b   1.000
_cell.length_c   1.000
_cell.angle_alpha   90.00
_cell.angle_beta   90.00
_cell.angle_gamma   90.00
#
_symmetry.space_group_name_H-M   'P 1'
#
loop_
_entity.id
_entity.type
_entity.pdbx_description
1 polymer ?
#
loop_
_entity_poly.entity_id
_entity_poly.type
_entity_poly.pdbx_seq_one_letter_code
_entity_poly.pdbx_strand_id
1 'polypeptide(L)'
;MKPNPDLSTGSVDDAALVLRHGSDLVVQSADGQLCLRVALVQQEFVVECLSGRMRLRSHEALLVEAPHLALNAQESLSLVSAGDMHLCASGKLSVTADAIALEAVSGDALIVANDDVRIDGERIRMNS
;
A
#
# COMPACT_ATOMS: atom_id res chain seq x y z
N MET A 1 18.18 24.02 35.05
CA MET A 1 17.15 23.62 34.07
C MET A 1 17.24 22.10 33.95
N LYS A 2 16.32 21.36 34.57
CA LYS A 2 16.29 19.88 34.51
C LYS A 2 15.60 19.46 33.20
N PRO A 3 16.09 18.41 32.49
CA PRO A 3 15.39 17.90 31.32
C PRO A 3 14.11 17.14 31.74
N ASN A 4 13.06 17.33 30.95
CA ASN A 4 11.72 16.77 31.12
C ASN A 4 11.67 15.33 30.55
N PRO A 5 11.32 14.29 31.33
CA PRO A 5 11.17 12.93 30.82
C PRO A 5 9.68 12.61 30.59
N ASP A 6 9.14 13.02 29.45
CA ASP A 6 7.85 12.47 28.97
C ASP A 6 8.14 11.34 27.98
N LEU A 7 8.46 10.17 28.53
CA LEU A 7 8.39 8.89 27.83
C LEU A 7 7.06 8.24 28.23
N SER A 8 6.01 8.41 27.42
CA SER A 8 4.81 7.59 27.54
C SER A 8 5.01 6.32 26.70
N THR A 9 5.32 5.23 27.40
CA THR A 9 5.47 3.89 26.83
C THR A 9 4.09 3.25 26.62
N GLY A 10 3.65 3.14 25.37
CA GLY A 10 2.56 2.25 24.98
C GLY A 10 3.12 0.83 24.83
N SER A 11 2.59 -0.12 25.60
CA SER A 11 3.00 -1.54 25.54
C SER A 11 2.61 -2.17 24.21
N VAL A 12 3.60 -2.54 23.41
CA VAL A 12 3.50 -3.58 22.38
C VAL A 12 4.28 -4.76 22.94
N ASP A 13 3.64 -5.91 23.12
CA ASP A 13 4.15 -7.05 23.90
C ASP A 13 5.62 -7.41 23.59
N ASP A 14 6.35 -7.60 24.68
CA ASP A 14 7.74 -8.01 24.85
C ASP A 14 8.80 -7.27 24.00
N ALA A 15 9.24 -6.16 24.60
CA ALA A 15 10.55 -5.53 24.45
C ALA A 15 10.79 -4.69 23.19
N ALA A 16 9.76 -3.96 22.76
CA ALA A 16 9.98 -2.84 21.86
C ALA A 16 10.33 -1.55 22.63
N LEU A 17 11.50 -0.95 22.38
CA LEU A 17 11.86 0.37 22.90
C LEU A 17 11.46 1.44 21.88
N VAL A 18 10.62 2.38 22.32
CA VAL A 18 10.23 3.55 21.53
C VAL A 18 11.15 4.70 21.90
N LEU A 19 11.97 5.13 20.94
CA LEU A 19 12.91 6.22 21.08
C LEU A 19 12.43 7.43 20.27
N ARG A 20 12.54 8.61 20.88
CA ARG A 20 12.37 9.89 20.19
C ARG A 20 13.72 10.56 20.05
N HIS A 21 14.15 10.84 18.83
CA HIS A 21 15.38 11.59 18.57
C HIS A 21 15.07 12.79 17.67
N GLY A 22 14.93 13.98 18.27
CA GLY A 22 14.51 15.18 17.54
C GLY A 22 13.09 15.04 16.96
N SER A 23 12.99 15.02 15.63
CA SER A 23 11.77 14.81 14.85
C SER A 23 11.42 13.34 14.63
N ASP A 24 12.32 12.43 14.95
CA ASP A 24 12.21 11.04 14.54
C ASP A 24 11.66 10.18 15.68
N LEU A 25 10.73 9.30 15.33
CA LEU A 25 10.21 8.23 16.18
C LEU A 25 10.77 6.90 15.68
N VAL A 26 11.43 6.18 16.56
CA VAL A 26 12.12 4.93 16.27
C VAL A 26 11.59 3.84 17.19
N VAL A 27 11.27 2.68 16.64
CA VAL A 27 10.93 1.47 17.40
C VAL A 27 12.03 0.44 17.18
N GLN A 28 12.64 0.00 18.28
CA GLN A 28 13.64 -1.06 18.29
C GLN A 28 13.12 -2.30 19.01
N SER A 29 13.53 -3.49 18.59
CA SER A 29 13.29 -4.74 19.33
C SER A 29 14.20 -4.85 20.56
N ALA A 30 13.96 -5.90 21.35
CA ALA A 30 14.63 -6.18 22.63
C ALA A 30 16.15 -6.23 22.54
N ASP A 31 16.64 -6.72 21.39
CA ASP A 31 18.04 -6.90 21.03
C ASP A 31 18.67 -5.64 20.40
N GLY A 32 17.92 -4.54 20.33
CA GLY A 32 18.36 -3.25 19.79
C GLY A 32 18.28 -3.13 18.27
N GLN A 33 17.71 -4.11 17.56
CA GLN A 33 17.51 -3.96 16.10
C GLN A 33 16.42 -2.93 15.81
N LEU A 34 16.64 -2.12 14.78
CA LEU A 34 15.70 -1.10 14.34
C LEU A 34 14.56 -1.75 13.53
N CYS A 35 13.33 -1.66 14.04
CA CYS A 35 12.16 -2.26 13.42
C CYS A 35 11.34 -1.26 12.60
N LEU A 36 11.11 -0.07 13.14
CA LEU A 36 10.32 0.99 12.51
C LEU A 36 11.00 2.34 12.69
N ARG A 37 11.02 3.16 11.64
CA ARG A 37 11.41 4.56 11.69
C ARG A 37 10.28 5.41 11.11
N VAL A 38 9.90 6.45 11.84
CA VAL A 38 9.00 7.51 11.38
C VAL A 38 9.75 8.82 11.50
N ALA A 39 9.98 9.51 10.39
CA ALA A 39 10.84 10.69 10.35
C ALA A 39 10.32 11.73 9.36
N LEU A 40 10.76 12.97 9.54
CA LEU A 40 10.64 14.01 8.52
C LEU A 40 12.01 14.23 7.89
N VAL A 41 12.25 13.68 6.70
CA VAL A 41 13.54 13.78 6.00
C VAL A 41 13.38 14.72 4.83
N GLN A 42 14.10 15.84 4.80
CA GLN A 42 14.04 16.80 3.68
C GLN A 42 12.60 17.27 3.32
N GLN A 43 11.73 17.42 4.34
CA GLN A 43 10.30 17.75 4.22
C GLN A 43 9.38 16.58 3.76
N GLU A 44 9.91 15.37 3.65
CA GLU A 44 9.13 14.17 3.38
C GLU A 44 8.80 13.42 4.67
N PHE A 45 7.53 13.05 4.85
CA PHE A 45 7.12 12.18 5.95
C PHE A 45 7.38 10.73 5.55
N VAL A 46 8.34 10.10 6.22
CA VAL A 46 8.83 8.77 5.89
C VAL A 46 8.45 7.80 7.00
N VAL A 47 7.78 6.70 6.62
CA VAL A 47 7.53 5.54 7.48
C VAL A 47 8.24 4.35 6.88
N GLU A 48 9.28 3.86 7.56
CA GLU A 48 10.10 2.75 7.13
C GLU A 48 10.00 1.59 8.09
N CYS A 49 9.55 0.45 7.59
CA CYS A 49 9.65 -0.84 8.27
C CYS A 49 10.95 -1.50 7.84
N LEU A 50 11.94 -1.56 8.74
CA LEU A 50 13.30 -2.02 8.43
C LEU A 50 13.51 -3.51 8.70
N SER A 51 12.60 -4.12 9.47
CA SER A 51 12.58 -5.56 9.72
C SER A 51 11.15 -6.04 9.91
N GLY A 52 10.83 -7.23 9.40
CA GLY A 52 9.54 -7.86 9.61
C GLY A 52 8.46 -7.40 8.64
N ARG A 53 7.20 -7.45 9.06
CA ARG A 53 6.03 -7.15 8.22
C ARG A 53 5.31 -5.92 8.78
N MET A 54 5.02 -4.94 7.93
CA MET A 54 4.13 -3.84 8.28
C MET A 54 2.69 -4.24 7.98
N ARG A 55 1.77 -3.96 8.91
CA ARG A 55 0.33 -4.09 8.67
C ARG A 55 -0.36 -2.81 9.09
N LEU A 56 -0.97 -2.13 8.13
CA LEU A 56 -1.90 -1.04 8.38
C LEU A 56 -3.31 -1.61 8.48
N ARG A 57 -4.05 -1.24 9.52
CA ARG A 57 -5.45 -1.65 9.74
C ARG A 57 -6.24 -0.45 10.24
N SER A 58 -7.40 -0.24 9.65
CA SER A 58 -8.41 0.71 10.12
C SER A 58 -9.70 -0.04 10.45
N HIS A 59 -10.39 0.37 11.52
CA HIS A 59 -11.73 -0.14 11.83
C HIS A 59 -12.81 0.55 10.99
N GLU A 60 -12.50 1.75 10.53
CA GLU A 60 -13.37 2.60 9.70
C GLU A 60 -12.72 2.81 8.33
N ALA A 61 -13.26 3.74 7.54
CA ALA A 61 -12.68 4.11 6.25
C ALA A 61 -11.19 4.52 6.37
N LEU A 62 -10.37 4.02 5.45
CA LEU A 62 -9.01 4.48 5.22
C LEU A 62 -8.96 5.21 3.88
N LEU A 63 -8.64 6.50 3.92
CA LEU A 63 -8.51 7.36 2.75
C LEU A 63 -7.04 7.72 2.55
N VAL A 64 -6.52 7.51 1.34
CA VAL A 64 -5.16 7.89 0.96
C VAL A 64 -5.26 8.87 -0.20
N GLU A 65 -4.98 10.14 0.07
CA GLU A 65 -5.04 11.23 -0.91
C GLU A 65 -3.66 11.84 -1.11
N ALA A 66 -3.25 11.95 -2.37
CA ALA A 66 -2.02 12.61 -2.76
C ALA A 66 -2.14 13.08 -4.22
N PRO A 67 -1.45 14.17 -4.61
CA PRO A 67 -1.30 14.52 -6.03
C PRO A 67 -0.68 13.39 -6.86
N HIS A 68 0.19 12.60 -6.23
CA HIS A 68 0.83 11.42 -6.83
C HIS A 68 0.90 10.29 -5.79
N LEU A 69 0.38 9.11 -6.15
CA LEU A 69 0.46 7.88 -5.33
C LEU A 69 1.13 6.78 -6.16
N ALA A 70 2.16 6.16 -5.60
CA ALA A 70 2.83 5.00 -6.20
C ALA A 70 2.85 3.84 -5.19
N LEU A 71 2.43 2.66 -5.64
CA LEU A 71 2.54 1.41 -4.89
C LEU A 71 3.51 0.50 -5.63
N ASN A 72 4.62 0.14 -4.98
CA ASN A 72 5.65 -0.71 -5.58
C ASN A 72 5.83 -1.96 -4.70
N ALA A 73 5.88 -3.12 -5.34
CA ALA A 73 6.13 -4.40 -4.68
C ALA A 73 7.20 -5.17 -5.48
N GLN A 74 8.18 -5.73 -4.76
CA GLN A 74 9.28 -6.49 -5.38
C GLN A 74 8.85 -7.86 -5.89
N GLU A 75 7.91 -8.51 -5.19
CA GLU A 75 7.44 -9.85 -5.51
C GLU A 75 6.00 -9.85 -6.02
N SER A 76 5.06 -9.32 -5.23
CA SER A 76 3.64 -9.32 -5.60
C SER A 76 2.87 -8.18 -4.94
N LEU A 77 1.84 -7.70 -5.63
CA LEU A 77 0.84 -6.77 -5.12
C LEU A 77 -0.55 -7.41 -5.27
N SER A 78 -1.30 -7.52 -4.18
CA SER A 78 -2.67 -8.04 -4.17
C SER A 78 -3.65 -6.99 -3.62
N LEU A 79 -4.71 -6.72 -4.36
CA LEU A 79 -5.84 -5.91 -3.91
C LEU A 79 -7.07 -6.81 -3.83
N VAL A 80 -7.70 -6.88 -2.66
CA VAL A 80 -8.87 -7.73 -2.42
C VAL A 80 -9.95 -6.88 -1.76
N SER A 81 -11.16 -6.92 -2.31
CA SER A 81 -12.36 -6.30 -1.75
C SER A 81 -13.39 -7.39 -1.47
N ALA A 82 -14.09 -7.30 -0.34
CA ALA A 82 -15.24 -8.16 -0.05
C ALA A 82 -16.54 -7.63 -0.71
N GLY A 83 -16.53 -6.36 -1.11
CA GLY A 83 -17.58 -5.74 -1.90
C GLY A 83 -17.04 -5.32 -3.26
N ASP A 84 -17.50 -4.18 -3.75
CA ASP A 84 -17.12 -3.68 -5.07
C ASP A 84 -15.68 -3.13 -5.08
N MET A 85 -15.07 -3.14 -6.27
CA MET A 85 -13.82 -2.44 -6.56
C MET A 85 -14.03 -1.54 -7.78
N HIS A 86 -13.79 -0.25 -7.61
CA HIS A 86 -13.90 0.74 -8.67
C HIS A 86 -12.52 1.34 -8.98
N LEU A 87 -12.12 1.28 -10.25
CA LEU A 87 -10.91 1.94 -10.75
C LEU A 87 -11.33 3.03 -11.73
N CYS A 88 -11.09 4.28 -11.37
CA CYS A 88 -11.47 5.44 -12.16
C CYS A 88 -10.24 6.26 -12.52
N ALA A 89 -10.05 6.53 -13.82
CA ALA A 89 -9.02 7.43 -14.31
C ALA A 89 -9.65 8.42 -15.29
N SER A 90 -9.44 9.73 -15.08
CA SER A 90 -9.89 10.77 -16.01
C SER A 90 -9.04 10.83 -17.29
N GLY A 91 -7.80 10.33 -17.22
CA GLY A 91 -6.87 10.21 -18.34
C GLY A 91 -6.82 8.79 -18.87
N LYS A 92 -5.64 8.15 -18.76
CA LYS A 92 -5.36 6.81 -19.29
C LYS A 92 -5.22 5.80 -18.15
N LEU A 93 -5.88 4.65 -18.28
CA LEU A 93 -5.56 3.44 -17.53
C LEU A 93 -4.72 2.52 -18.44
N SER A 94 -3.57 2.07 -17.96
CA SER A 94 -2.69 1.15 -18.69
C SER A 94 -2.27 0.00 -17.79
N VAL A 95 -2.34 -1.22 -18.32
CA VAL A 95 -1.86 -2.43 -17.67
C VAL A 95 -0.84 -3.06 -18.60
N THR A 96 0.34 -3.36 -18.07
CA THR A 96 1.40 -4.07 -18.77
C THR A 96 1.79 -5.26 -17.92
N ALA A 97 1.68 -6.46 -18.49
CA ALA A 97 2.03 -7.70 -17.83
C ALA A 97 2.35 -8.76 -18.89
N ASP A 98 3.10 -9.80 -18.50
CA ASP A 98 3.33 -10.96 -19.37
C ASP A 98 2.01 -11.70 -19.68
N ALA A 99 1.07 -11.71 -18.73
CA ALA A 99 -0.27 -12.25 -18.90
C ALA A 99 -1.29 -11.46 -18.05
N ILE A 100 -2.50 -11.30 -18.60
CA ILE A 100 -3.65 -10.74 -17.89
C ILE A 100 -4.78 -11.77 -17.96
N ALA A 101 -5.32 -12.15 -16.81
CA ALA A 101 -6.48 -13.01 -16.70
C ALA A 101 -7.65 -12.22 -16.10
N LEU A 102 -8.81 -12.29 -16.75
CA LEU A 102 -10.05 -11.71 -16.26
C LEU A 102 -11.07 -12.85 -16.14
N GLU A 103 -11.52 -13.12 -14.92
CA GLU A 103 -12.45 -14.20 -14.62
C GLU A 103 -13.65 -13.64 -13.85
N ALA A 104 -14.84 -13.84 -14.40
CA ALA A 104 -16.10 -13.59 -13.70
C ALA A 104 -16.64 -14.93 -13.19
N VAL A 105 -16.56 -15.17 -11.88
CA VAL A 105 -17.05 -16.42 -11.26
C VAL A 105 -18.57 -16.55 -11.41
N SER A 106 -19.28 -15.43 -11.30
CA SER A 106 -20.72 -15.32 -11.51
C SER A 106 -20.99 -13.99 -12.20
N GLY A 107 -21.58 -14.03 -13.39
CA GLY A 107 -21.92 -12.84 -14.19
C GLY A 107 -21.06 -12.68 -15.43
N ASP A 108 -21.03 -11.45 -15.95
CA ASP A 108 -20.46 -11.13 -17.26
C ASP A 108 -19.20 -10.28 -17.14
N ALA A 109 -18.28 -10.45 -18.09
CA ALA A 109 -17.22 -9.49 -18.35
C ALA A 109 -17.69 -8.52 -19.45
N LEU A 110 -17.93 -7.26 -19.08
CA LEU A 110 -18.42 -6.23 -19.99
C LEU A 110 -17.32 -5.22 -20.32
N ILE A 111 -17.06 -5.01 -21.61
CA ILE A 111 -16.20 -3.94 -22.12
C ILE A 111 -17.08 -3.01 -22.94
N VAL A 112 -17.18 -1.75 -22.52
CA VAL A 112 -17.93 -0.69 -23.22
C VAL A 112 -16.97 0.44 -23.54
N ALA A 113 -16.94 0.86 -24.79
CA ALA A 113 -16.25 2.05 -25.25
C ALA A 113 -17.24 2.96 -25.98
N ASN A 114 -17.03 4.27 -25.90
CA ASN A 114 -17.83 5.23 -26.67
C ASN A 114 -17.52 5.15 -28.17
N ASP A 115 -16.25 4.90 -28.50
CA ASP A 115 -15.75 4.87 -29.87
C ASP A 115 -15.40 3.43 -30.26
N ASP A 116 -14.15 3.02 -30.10
CA ASP A 116 -13.69 1.69 -30.50
C ASP A 116 -13.19 0.83 -29.34
N VAL A 117 -13.42 -0.49 -29.46
CA VAL A 117 -12.67 -1.52 -28.72
C VAL A 117 -11.76 -2.22 -29.71
N ARG A 118 -10.44 -2.08 -29.51
CA ARG A 118 -9.42 -2.75 -30.32
C ARG A 118 -8.78 -3.90 -29.55
N ILE A 119 -8.85 -5.09 -30.12
CA ILE A 119 -8.21 -6.30 -29.60
C ILE A 119 -7.25 -6.80 -30.67
N ASP A 120 -5.96 -6.79 -30.37
CA ASP A 120 -4.91 -7.27 -31.27
C ASP A 120 -4.16 -8.44 -30.62
N GLY A 121 -3.94 -9.50 -31.37
CA GLY A 121 -3.15 -10.64 -30.94
C GLY A 121 -2.88 -11.61 -32.09
N GLU A 122 -1.85 -12.46 -31.97
CA GLU A 122 -1.58 -13.51 -32.96
C GLU A 122 -2.80 -14.42 -33.13
N ARG A 123 -3.50 -14.71 -32.01
CA ARG A 123 -4.68 -15.57 -31.98
C ARG A 123 -5.76 -14.95 -31.10
N ILE A 124 -6.87 -14.57 -31.72
CA ILE A 124 -8.07 -14.12 -31.02
C ILE A 124 -9.14 -15.19 -31.25
N ARG A 125 -9.62 -15.79 -30.17
CA ARG A 125 -10.70 -16.78 -30.19
C ARG A 125 -11.85 -16.24 -29.38
N MET A 126 -13.02 -16.14 -30.01
CA MET A 126 -14.27 -15.84 -29.35
C MET A 126 -15.12 -17.10 -29.44
N ASN A 127 -15.48 -17.64 -28.29
CA ASN A 127 -16.39 -18.77 -28.22
C ASN A 127 -17.78 -18.21 -27.91
N SER A 128 -18.79 -18.69 -28.62
CA SER A 128 -20.21 -18.46 -28.37
C SER A 128 -20.83 -19.68 -27.70
#